data_AF-A0A0N4Y1K9-F1
#
_entry.id   AF-A0A0N4Y1K9-F1
#
_cell.length_a   1.000
_cell.length_b   1.000
_cell.length_c   1.000
_cell.angle_alpha   90.00
_cell.angle_beta   90.00
_cell.angle_gamma   90.00
#
_symmetry.space_group_name_H-M   'P 1'
#
loop_
_entity.id
_entity.type
_entity.pdbx_description
1 polymer ?
#
loop_
_entity_poly.entity_id
_entity_poly.type
_entity_poly.pdbx_seq_one_letter_code
_entity_poly.pdbx_strand_id
1 'polypeptide(L)'
;MHIAFPVRYITSKISAIIVLYAAILWYAARNAPEQAVNFLDAWVKENSSVCTIDDRLHNSSIFSRCNLTVFDHLHPTILPFHHPGYNPLSNCQPLPPLVQLQKGRITMLEASEGFRCVLHGDESYYRFGDWVPLPTSANFSCDIVESDCWAGLRRISQMHSQIFEQSIHKPDNIARPDVILIILDSVSSSMAKRSLPKSIKFLKEEMQATQMEFLNTIADYSKPNGFALAFGVPKIGQLWITGLAHGGQKDLYHADDHFFEFFSRNREKLDNSFIFFMGDHGPRVKGILEPSLGFYELKNPVLLVTMPKKYRNTEIHLELQKKSHQLMTPFDVHATLMDILMIS
;
A
#
# COMPACT_ATOMS: atom_id res chain seq x y z
N MET A 1 7.98 -6.71 10.61
CA MET A 1 8.60 -5.42 10.20
C MET A 1 8.92 -4.47 11.35
N HIS A 2 8.85 -4.79 12.65
CA HIS A 2 9.21 -3.77 13.66
C HIS A 2 10.68 -3.32 13.49
N ILE A 3 10.90 -2.08 13.05
CA ILE A 3 12.22 -1.43 12.96
C ILE A 3 12.22 -0.44 14.12
N ALA A 4 12.69 -0.90 15.27
CA ALA A 4 12.82 -0.04 16.43
C ALA A 4 13.85 1.04 16.10
N PHE A 5 13.42 2.30 16.10
CA PHE A 5 14.35 3.41 16.00
C PHE A 5 14.88 3.74 17.39
N PRO A 6 16.12 4.21 17.53
CA PRO A 6 16.69 4.54 18.83
C PRO A 6 15.96 5.74 19.44
N VAL A 7 14.96 5.48 20.29
CA VAL A 7 14.31 6.48 21.13
C VAL A 7 15.26 6.78 22.29
N ARG A 8 15.61 8.06 22.51
CA ARG A 8 16.22 8.47 23.79
C ARG A 8 15.19 8.22 24.88
N TYR A 9 15.45 7.18 25.69
CA TYR A 9 14.63 6.74 26.82
C TYR A 9 14.00 7.92 27.60
N ILE A 10 12.68 8.08 27.50
CA ILE A 10 11.89 8.75 28.53
C ILE A 10 11.27 7.64 29.38
N THR A 11 12.03 7.21 30.40
CA THR A 11 11.55 6.30 31.43
C THR A 11 10.57 7.04 32.34
N SER A 12 9.32 6.59 32.44
CA SER A 12 8.61 6.51 33.75
C SER A 12 7.13 6.06 33.72
N LYS A 13 6.44 5.89 32.58
CA LYS A 13 5.00 5.53 32.63
C LYS A 13 4.53 4.31 31.84
N ILE A 14 5.33 3.74 30.93
CA ILE A 14 4.89 2.65 30.04
C ILE A 14 4.95 1.27 30.74
N SER A 15 5.87 1.06 31.69
CA SER A 15 6.04 -0.24 32.37
C SER A 15 4.82 -0.66 33.21
N ALA A 16 4.01 0.28 33.70
CA ALA A 16 2.82 -0.03 34.50
C ALA A 16 1.63 -0.54 33.65
N ILE A 17 1.52 -0.08 32.40
CA ILE A 17 0.38 -0.42 31.52
C ILE A 17 0.54 -1.84 30.95
N ILE A 18 1.76 -2.25 30.60
CA ILE A 18 2.05 -3.59 30.08
C ILE A 18 1.78 -4.67 31.13
N VAL A 19 2.13 -4.41 32.40
CA VAL A 19 1.89 -5.35 33.51
C VAL A 19 0.38 -5.49 33.79
N LEU A 20 -0.39 -4.41 33.69
CA LEU A 20 -1.84 -4.44 33.89
C LEU A 20 -2.55 -5.23 32.77
N TYR A 21 -2.13 -5.04 31.50
CA TYR A 21 -2.73 -5.74 30.36
C TYR A 21 -2.44 -7.25 30.37
N ALA A 22 -1.23 -7.65 30.76
CA ALA A 22 -0.88 -9.06 30.90
C ALA A 22 -1.66 -9.75 32.04
N ALA A 23 -1.91 -9.04 33.14
CA ALA A 23 -2.72 -9.56 34.24
C ALA A 23 -4.20 -9.73 33.87
N ILE A 24 -4.76 -8.80 33.08
CA ILE A 24 -6.14 -8.88 32.57
C ILE A 24 -6.30 -10.04 31.59
N LEU A 25 -5.37 -10.22 30.66
CA LEU A 25 -5.40 -11.33 29.70
C LEU A 25 -5.23 -12.70 30.39
N TRP A 26 -4.36 -12.78 31.41
CA TRP A 26 -4.20 -14.00 32.20
C TRP A 26 -5.45 -14.33 33.02
N TYR A 27 -6.13 -13.33 33.59
CA TYR A 27 -7.38 -13.50 34.33
C TYR A 27 -8.55 -13.89 33.41
N ALA A 28 -8.62 -13.31 32.21
CA ALA A 28 -9.62 -13.66 31.20
C ALA A 28 -9.44 -15.08 30.65
N ALA A 29 -8.19 -15.51 30.43
CA ALA A 29 -7.89 -16.86 29.95
C ALA A 29 -8.21 -17.96 30.98
N ARG A 30 -8.09 -17.68 32.28
CA ARG A 30 -8.44 -18.64 33.36
C ARG A 30 -9.94 -18.80 33.60
N ASN A 31 -10.74 -17.79 33.26
CA ASN A 31 -12.17 -17.76 33.54
C ASN A 31 -13.04 -17.96 32.29
N ALA A 32 -12.43 -18.30 31.15
CA ALA A 32 -13.17 -18.63 29.94
C ALA A 32 -13.93 -19.97 30.16
N PRO A 33 -15.25 -20.01 29.96
CA PRO A 33 -16.02 -21.24 30.12
C PRO A 33 -15.58 -22.29 29.10
N GLU A 34 -15.47 -23.54 29.54
CA GLU A 34 -15.00 -24.72 28.80
C GLU A 34 -15.68 -24.89 27.41
N GLN A 35 -16.88 -24.36 27.25
CA GLN A 35 -17.63 -24.34 25.99
C GLN A 35 -17.02 -23.44 24.91
N ALA A 36 -16.32 -22.36 25.26
CA ALA A 36 -15.69 -21.45 24.29
C ALA A 36 -14.44 -22.07 23.65
N VAL A 37 -13.69 -22.87 24.44
CA VAL A 37 -12.54 -23.64 23.95
C VAL A 37 -13.01 -24.75 22.99
N ASN A 38 -14.08 -25.45 23.36
CA ASN A 38 -14.67 -26.50 22.53
C ASN A 38 -15.26 -25.97 21.21
N PHE A 39 -15.79 -24.74 21.19
CA PHE A 39 -16.28 -24.10 19.98
C PHE A 39 -15.13 -23.72 19.02
N LEU A 40 -14.01 -23.23 19.55
CA LEU A 40 -12.81 -22.94 18.74
C LEU A 40 -12.24 -24.22 18.13
N ASP A 41 -12.15 -25.30 18.90
CA ASP A 41 -11.64 -26.60 18.44
C ASP A 41 -12.56 -27.25 17.40
N ALA A 42 -13.89 -27.12 17.56
CA ALA A 42 -14.86 -27.59 16.57
C ALA A 42 -14.78 -26.78 15.26
N TRP A 43 -14.63 -25.45 15.37
CA TRP A 43 -14.51 -24.57 14.22
C TRP A 43 -13.21 -24.79 13.44
N VAL A 44 -12.08 -25.02 14.13
CA VAL A 44 -10.80 -25.37 13.49
C VAL A 44 -10.91 -26.72 12.76
N LYS A 45 -11.62 -27.70 13.32
CA LYS A 45 -11.83 -29.01 12.68
C LYS A 45 -12.75 -28.97 11.46
N GLU A 46 -13.79 -28.13 11.47
CA GLU A 46 -14.73 -28.03 10.35
C GLU A 46 -14.22 -27.16 9.19
N ASN A 47 -13.33 -26.19 9.45
CA ASN A 47 -12.82 -25.27 8.43
C ASN A 47 -11.35 -25.49 8.00
N SER A 48 -10.64 -26.47 8.57
CA SER A 48 -9.34 -26.86 8.03
C SER A 48 -9.54 -27.75 6.81
N SER A 49 -9.17 -27.26 5.63
CA SER A 49 -8.91 -28.10 4.47
C SER A 49 -7.90 -29.18 4.86
N VAL A 50 -8.25 -30.44 4.58
CA VAL A 50 -7.53 -31.64 4.99
C VAL A 50 -6.07 -31.59 4.53
N CYS A 51 -5.15 -31.34 5.44
CA CYS A 51 -3.78 -31.84 5.35
C CYS A 51 -3.74 -33.17 6.11
N THR A 52 -3.78 -34.30 5.39
CA THR A 52 -3.47 -35.61 5.99
C THR A 52 -2.04 -35.59 6.51
N ILE A 53 -1.89 -35.68 7.84
CA ILE A 53 -0.59 -35.78 8.50
C ILE A 53 -0.16 -37.25 8.44
N ASP A 54 0.93 -37.54 7.73
CA ASP A 54 1.61 -38.83 7.82
C ASP A 54 2.63 -38.77 8.96
N ASP A 55 2.26 -39.29 10.13
CA ASP A 55 3.08 -39.32 11.35
C ASP A 55 4.32 -40.23 11.25
N ARG A 56 4.63 -40.79 10.07
CA ARG A 56 5.79 -41.68 9.86
C ARG A 56 7.11 -40.98 9.53
N LEU A 57 7.17 -39.65 9.48
CA LEU A 57 8.40 -38.89 9.25
C LEU A 57 8.92 -38.22 10.54
N HIS A 58 9.56 -39.02 11.39
CA HIS A 58 10.38 -38.52 12.50
C HIS A 58 11.61 -37.74 11.98
N ASN A 59 11.55 -36.40 11.96
CA ASN A 59 12.55 -35.51 12.58
C ASN A 59 12.33 -33.98 12.44
N SER A 60 11.18 -33.53 11.93
CA SER A 60 10.71 -32.16 12.15
C SER A 60 9.24 -32.11 11.75
N SER A 61 8.35 -31.76 12.68
CA SER A 61 6.94 -31.50 12.34
C SER A 61 6.88 -30.44 11.23
N ILE A 62 5.95 -30.57 10.28
CA ILE A 62 5.71 -29.55 9.24
C ILE A 62 5.35 -28.19 9.84
N PHE A 63 4.86 -28.16 11.09
CA PHE A 63 4.59 -26.93 11.85
C PHE A 63 5.84 -26.34 12.53
N SER A 64 6.99 -27.02 12.46
CA SER A 64 8.25 -26.55 13.08
C SER A 64 8.99 -25.53 12.22
N ARG A 65 8.61 -25.38 10.94
CA ARG A 65 9.29 -24.51 9.98
C ARG A 65 8.26 -23.80 9.11
N CYS A 66 8.35 -22.49 9.02
CA CYS A 66 7.67 -21.71 7.99
C CYS A 66 8.65 -21.55 6.82
N ASN A 67 8.50 -22.37 5.77
CA ASN A 67 9.35 -22.25 4.59
C ASN A 67 8.81 -21.14 3.70
N LEU A 68 9.46 -19.98 3.71
CA LEU A 68 9.07 -18.82 2.92
C LEU A 68 9.77 -18.89 1.56
N THR A 69 8.99 -19.17 0.52
CA THR A 69 9.49 -19.30 -0.85
C THR A 69 9.14 -18.06 -1.67
N VAL A 70 10.14 -17.42 -2.25
CA VAL A 70 9.92 -16.41 -3.30
C VAL A 70 9.65 -17.17 -4.60
N PHE A 71 8.40 -17.19 -5.04
CA PHE A 71 8.03 -17.82 -6.31
C PHE A 71 8.45 -16.95 -7.50
N ASP A 72 8.77 -17.58 -8.63
CA ASP A 72 8.95 -16.87 -9.89
C ASP A 72 7.64 -16.21 -10.29
N HIS A 73 7.65 -14.88 -10.38
CA HIS A 73 6.52 -14.08 -10.82
C HIS A 73 6.07 -14.37 -12.27
N LEU A 74 6.86 -15.10 -13.06
CA LEU A 74 6.53 -15.61 -14.40
C LEU A 74 6.35 -17.14 -14.43
N HIS A 75 6.12 -17.77 -13.28
CA HIS A 75 5.93 -19.22 -13.20
C HIS A 75 4.83 -19.72 -14.17
N PRO A 76 4.98 -20.89 -14.83
CA PRO A 76 4.06 -21.36 -15.87
C PRO A 76 2.58 -21.38 -15.48
N THR A 77 2.26 -21.65 -14.21
CA THR A 77 0.87 -21.70 -13.71
C THR A 77 0.19 -20.34 -13.56
N ILE A 78 0.96 -19.25 -13.49
CA ILE A 78 0.46 -17.86 -13.38
C ILE A 78 0.77 -17.03 -14.63
N LEU A 79 1.56 -17.58 -15.56
CA LEU A 79 1.85 -16.97 -16.86
C LEU A 79 0.60 -16.60 -17.68
N PRO A 80 -0.56 -17.31 -17.61
CA PRO A 80 -1.79 -16.88 -18.27
C PRO A 80 -2.28 -15.47 -17.87
N PHE A 81 -1.84 -14.94 -16.72
CA PHE A 81 -2.17 -13.61 -16.22
C PHE A 81 -1.09 -12.56 -16.52
N HIS A 82 -0.13 -12.89 -17.39
CA HIS A 82 0.93 -11.98 -17.82
C HIS A 82 0.53 -11.25 -19.11
N HIS A 83 0.32 -9.92 -19.01
CA HIS A 83 -0.21 -9.09 -20.11
C HIS A 83 0.63 -7.82 -20.39
N PRO A 84 1.95 -7.94 -20.69
CA PRO A 84 2.88 -6.81 -20.78
C PRO A 84 2.56 -5.78 -21.88
N GLY A 85 1.72 -6.14 -22.86
CA GLY A 85 1.25 -5.24 -23.92
C GLY A 85 -0.20 -4.79 -23.77
N TYR A 86 -0.87 -5.13 -22.67
CA TYR A 86 -2.26 -4.73 -22.49
C TYR A 86 -2.35 -3.22 -22.23
N ASN A 87 -2.97 -2.53 -23.17
CA ASN A 87 -3.31 -1.13 -23.07
C ASN A 87 -4.81 -0.99 -23.37
N PRO A 88 -5.67 -0.68 -22.37
CA PRO A 88 -7.10 -0.51 -22.61
C PRO A 88 -7.41 0.69 -23.50
N LEU A 89 -6.44 1.59 -23.71
CA LEU A 89 -6.54 2.78 -24.54
C LEU A 89 -5.91 2.60 -25.93
N SER A 90 -5.51 1.39 -26.33
CA SER A 90 -4.82 1.15 -27.61
C SER A 90 -5.64 1.54 -28.85
N ASN A 91 -6.97 1.45 -28.75
CA ASN A 91 -7.91 1.86 -29.80
C ASN A 91 -8.44 3.29 -29.60
N CYS A 92 -7.97 4.00 -28.56
CA CYS A 92 -8.29 5.40 -28.35
C CYS A 92 -7.29 6.26 -29.13
N GLN A 93 -7.75 7.38 -29.69
CA GLN A 93 -6.83 8.43 -30.13
C GLN A 93 -6.39 9.19 -28.89
N PRO A 94 -5.13 9.04 -28.42
CA PRO A 94 -4.68 9.73 -27.22
C PRO A 94 -4.65 11.22 -27.55
N LEU A 95 -5.46 11.98 -26.81
CA LEU A 95 -5.42 13.43 -26.88
C LEU A 95 -4.19 13.88 -26.09
N PRO A 96 -3.36 14.80 -26.63
CA PRO A 96 -2.29 15.39 -25.84
C PRO A 96 -2.90 15.99 -24.57
N PRO A 97 -2.19 15.97 -23.43
CA PRO A 97 -2.69 16.63 -22.24
C PRO A 97 -2.97 18.09 -22.60
N LEU A 98 -4.24 18.50 -22.51
CA LEU A 98 -4.65 19.86 -22.83
C LEU A 98 -4.31 20.82 -21.69
N VAL A 99 -3.80 20.26 -20.59
CA VAL A 99 -3.60 20.92 -19.32
C VAL A 99 -2.45 20.24 -18.59
N GLN A 100 -1.65 21.03 -17.88
CA GLN A 100 -0.66 20.55 -16.93
C GLN A 100 -0.91 21.13 -15.53
N LEU A 101 -0.87 20.27 -14.50
CA LEU A 101 -0.85 20.67 -13.10
C LEU A 101 0.59 20.68 -12.59
N GLN A 102 1.08 21.84 -12.14
CA GLN A 102 2.41 21.99 -11.57
C GLN A 102 2.36 22.87 -10.32
N LYS A 103 2.72 22.30 -9.16
CA LYS A 103 2.77 22.99 -7.86
C LYS A 103 1.46 23.73 -7.51
N GLY A 104 0.32 23.07 -7.70
CA GLY A 104 -1.00 23.62 -7.44
C GLY A 104 -1.54 24.54 -8.52
N ARG A 105 -0.72 24.92 -9.50
CA ARG A 105 -1.08 25.80 -10.59
C ARG A 105 -1.35 25.02 -11.87
N ILE A 106 -2.41 25.41 -12.54
CA ILE A 106 -2.87 24.79 -13.78
C ILE A 106 -2.40 25.66 -14.95
N THR A 107 -1.69 25.05 -15.89
CA THR A 107 -1.26 25.69 -17.13
C THR A 107 -2.07 25.09 -18.27
N MET A 108 -2.84 25.93 -18.95
CA MET A 108 -3.61 25.50 -20.13
C MET A 108 -2.69 25.34 -21.33
N LEU A 109 -2.99 24.31 -22.12
CA LEU A 109 -2.49 24.15 -23.48
C LEU A 109 -3.62 24.41 -24.50
N GLU A 110 -4.89 24.11 -24.17
CA GLU A 110 -6.10 24.55 -24.90
C GLU A 110 -7.31 24.79 -23.96
N ALA A 111 -8.46 25.25 -24.48
CA ALA A 111 -9.63 25.69 -23.72
C ALA A 111 -10.27 24.57 -22.87
N SER A 112 -10.49 24.84 -21.58
CA SER A 112 -11.26 23.99 -20.68
C SER A 112 -12.47 24.70 -20.08
N GLU A 113 -13.44 23.93 -19.58
CA GLU A 113 -14.61 24.46 -18.87
C GLU A 113 -14.38 24.56 -17.36
N GLY A 114 -13.57 23.69 -16.77
CA GLY A 114 -13.20 23.85 -15.37
C GLY A 114 -12.42 22.69 -14.74
N PHE A 115 -12.10 22.87 -13.46
CA PHE A 115 -11.35 21.93 -12.63
C PHE A 115 -11.98 21.79 -11.27
N ARG A 116 -11.80 20.64 -10.63
CA ARG A 116 -12.21 20.44 -9.25
C ARG A 116 -11.27 19.51 -8.50
N CYS A 117 -11.19 19.68 -7.19
CA CYS A 117 -10.52 18.72 -6.33
C CYS A 117 -11.32 17.42 -6.27
N VAL A 118 -10.61 16.29 -6.34
CA VAL A 118 -11.15 14.97 -6.03
C VAL A 118 -10.57 14.54 -4.69
N LEU A 119 -11.42 14.47 -3.68
CA LEU A 119 -11.06 14.15 -2.32
C LEU A 119 -11.50 12.73 -2.00
N HIS A 120 -10.72 12.01 -1.22
CA HIS A 120 -11.15 10.73 -0.70
C HIS A 120 -12.40 10.92 0.18
N GLY A 121 -13.44 10.13 -0.10
CA GLY A 121 -14.66 10.04 0.69
C GLY A 121 -14.55 8.83 1.62
N ASP A 122 -14.82 7.66 1.08
CA ASP A 122 -14.59 6.36 1.70
C ASP A 122 -14.11 5.33 0.66
N GLU A 123 -14.14 4.04 1.01
CA GLU A 123 -13.73 2.94 0.13
C GLU A 123 -14.57 2.83 -1.17
N SER A 124 -15.80 3.34 -1.17
CA SER A 124 -16.77 3.20 -2.26
C SER A 124 -17.04 4.49 -3.04
N TYR A 125 -16.68 5.67 -2.51
CA TYR A 125 -16.87 6.92 -3.23
C TYR A 125 -15.82 8.00 -2.95
N TYR A 126 -15.65 8.88 -3.94
CA TYR A 126 -14.89 10.12 -3.83
C TYR A 126 -15.83 11.30 -3.62
N ARG A 127 -15.34 12.31 -2.89
CA ARG A 127 -16.01 13.61 -2.76
C ARG A 127 -15.42 14.56 -3.79
N PHE A 128 -16.30 15.22 -4.53
CA PHE A 128 -15.91 16.19 -5.54
C PHE A 128 -16.10 17.60 -5.00
N GLY A 129 -15.06 18.44 -5.14
CA GLY A 129 -15.18 19.87 -4.89
C GLY A 129 -15.99 20.57 -5.98
N ASP A 130 -16.22 21.86 -5.76
CA ASP A 130 -16.89 22.69 -6.76
C ASP A 130 -16.02 22.88 -8.00
N TRP A 131 -16.68 22.98 -9.17
CA TRP A 131 -16.01 23.31 -10.41
C TRP A 131 -15.52 24.76 -10.38
N VAL A 132 -14.22 24.94 -10.59
CA VAL A 132 -13.56 26.23 -10.76
C VAL A 132 -13.36 26.45 -12.26
N PRO A 133 -13.98 27.47 -12.86
CA PRO A 133 -13.86 27.75 -14.29
C PRO A 133 -12.46 28.23 -14.65
N LEU A 134 -12.04 28.02 -15.90
CA LEU A 134 -10.79 28.57 -16.45
C LEU A 134 -11.01 29.81 -17.33
N PRO A 135 -9.98 30.67 -17.47
CA PRO A 135 -8.69 30.62 -16.76
C PRO A 135 -8.85 31.02 -15.28
N THR A 136 -8.09 30.38 -14.40
CA THR A 136 -8.09 30.68 -12.96
C THR A 136 -6.69 30.98 -12.46
N SER A 137 -6.59 31.94 -11.53
CA SER A 137 -5.40 32.14 -10.71
C SER A 137 -5.44 31.31 -9.42
N ALA A 138 -6.51 30.55 -9.19
CA ALA A 138 -6.66 29.72 -8.00
C ALA A 138 -5.59 28.61 -7.97
N ASN A 139 -4.98 28.44 -6.80
CA ASN A 139 -4.16 27.27 -6.52
C ASN A 139 -5.03 26.17 -5.94
N PHE A 140 -4.94 24.97 -6.50
CA PHE A 140 -5.66 23.82 -5.99
C PHE A 140 -4.93 23.22 -4.80
N SER A 141 -5.62 23.21 -3.66
CA SER A 141 -5.12 22.74 -2.38
C SER A 141 -5.45 21.27 -2.10
N CYS A 142 -5.23 20.41 -3.10
CA CYS A 142 -5.56 18.98 -3.04
C CYS A 142 -4.59 18.17 -3.92
N ASP A 143 -4.46 16.88 -3.59
CA ASP A 143 -3.54 15.98 -4.27
C ASP A 143 -4.03 15.55 -5.66
N ILE A 144 -5.34 15.36 -5.80
CA ILE A 144 -5.95 14.91 -7.05
C ILE A 144 -6.88 16.01 -7.58
N VAL A 145 -6.68 16.39 -8.84
CA VAL A 145 -7.49 17.38 -9.54
C VAL A 145 -8.05 16.73 -10.80
N GLU A 146 -9.36 16.83 -10.97
CA GLU A 146 -10.04 16.48 -12.22
C GLU A 146 -10.19 17.73 -13.07
N SER A 147 -9.93 17.59 -14.37
CA SER A 147 -10.13 18.61 -15.39
C SER A 147 -11.18 18.17 -16.37
N ASP A 148 -12.02 19.08 -16.84
CA ASP A 148 -12.99 18.81 -17.90
C ASP A 148 -12.95 19.89 -18.98
N CYS A 149 -12.71 19.46 -20.22
CA CYS A 149 -12.35 20.32 -21.33
C CYS A 149 -13.10 19.93 -22.60
N TRP A 150 -13.29 20.88 -23.52
CA TRP A 150 -13.78 20.59 -24.87
C TRP A 150 -12.68 20.80 -25.89
N ALA A 151 -12.38 19.77 -26.69
CA ALA A 151 -11.61 19.90 -27.92
C ALA A 151 -12.54 19.73 -29.12
N GLY A 152 -13.00 20.85 -29.66
CA GLY A 152 -14.04 20.87 -30.69
C GLY A 152 -15.36 20.30 -30.15
N LEU A 153 -15.83 19.18 -30.70
CA LEU A 153 -17.06 18.49 -30.28
C LEU A 153 -16.82 17.38 -29.24
N ARG A 154 -15.58 17.17 -28.80
CA ARG A 154 -15.22 16.12 -27.85
C ARG A 154 -15.05 16.71 -26.46
N ARG A 155 -15.79 16.18 -25.48
CA ARG A 155 -15.56 16.42 -24.06
C ARG A 155 -14.46 15.49 -23.56
N ILE A 156 -13.49 16.03 -22.85
CA ILE A 156 -12.27 15.36 -22.41
C ILE A 156 -12.11 15.63 -20.92
N SER A 157 -12.21 14.56 -20.14
CA SER A 157 -11.93 14.61 -18.71
C SER A 157 -10.58 13.95 -18.40
N GLN A 158 -9.74 14.61 -17.63
CA GLN A 158 -8.40 14.10 -17.26
C GLN A 158 -8.19 14.24 -15.75
N MET A 159 -7.47 13.27 -15.19
CA MET A 159 -7.08 13.27 -13.79
C MET A 159 -5.61 13.66 -13.66
N HIS A 160 -5.33 14.58 -12.75
CA HIS A 160 -4.00 15.09 -12.46
C HIS A 160 -3.67 14.81 -11.01
N SER A 161 -2.42 14.44 -10.74
CA SER A 161 -1.94 14.17 -9.38
C SER A 161 -0.74 15.06 -9.01
N GLN A 162 -0.70 15.46 -7.76
CA GLN A 162 0.39 16.18 -7.12
C GLN A 162 0.46 15.82 -5.64
N ILE A 163 1.51 16.27 -4.97
CA ILE A 163 1.59 16.27 -3.50
C ILE A 163 1.34 17.71 -3.03
N PHE A 164 0.18 17.97 -2.43
CA PHE A 164 -0.17 19.25 -1.84
C PHE A 164 0.12 19.25 -0.33
N GLU A 165 1.06 20.11 0.09
CA GLU A 165 1.41 20.27 1.50
C GLU A 165 0.43 21.22 2.19
N GLN A 166 -0.29 20.71 3.20
CA GLN A 166 -1.16 21.55 4.02
C GLN A 166 -0.34 22.48 4.91
N SER A 167 -0.71 23.76 4.95
CA SER A 167 -0.09 24.80 5.78
C SER A 167 -0.45 24.68 7.27
N ILE A 168 -0.41 23.48 7.83
CA ILE A 168 -0.56 23.29 9.27
C ILE A 168 0.76 23.71 9.91
N HIS A 169 0.73 24.79 10.68
CA HIS A 169 1.83 25.26 11.54
C HIS A 169 2.49 24.03 12.19
N LYS A 170 3.72 23.66 11.78
CA LYS A 170 4.45 22.56 12.41
C LYS A 170 4.83 23.06 13.81
N PRO A 171 4.24 22.54 14.90
CA PRO A 171 4.75 22.87 16.22
C PRO A 171 6.16 22.28 16.29
N ASP A 172 7.10 23.11 16.73
CA ASP A 172 8.50 22.83 17.01
C ASP A 172 9.49 22.77 15.83
N ASN A 173 10.70 23.27 16.14
CA ASN A 173 11.94 23.30 15.36
C ASN A 173 12.49 21.90 14.98
N ILE A 174 11.66 20.85 14.97
CA ILE A 174 12.06 19.48 14.69
C ILE A 174 11.62 19.12 13.27
N ALA A 175 12.58 18.96 12.37
CA ALA A 175 12.37 18.52 10.99
C ALA A 175 11.96 17.03 10.94
N ARG A 176 10.68 16.76 11.22
CA ARG A 176 10.07 15.42 11.16
C ARG A 176 9.92 14.97 9.70
N PRO A 177 10.26 13.71 9.37
CA PRO A 177 9.97 13.13 8.05
C PRO A 177 8.47 13.01 7.82
N ASP A 178 8.04 13.11 6.55
CA ASP A 178 6.66 12.86 6.17
C ASP A 178 6.41 11.35 5.96
N VAL A 179 5.16 10.92 6.03
CA VAL A 179 4.76 9.52 5.77
C VAL A 179 3.73 9.49 4.64
N ILE A 180 4.02 8.73 3.60
CA ILE A 180 3.18 8.58 2.41
C ILE A 180 2.81 7.12 2.27
N LEU A 181 1.51 6.85 2.20
CA LEU A 181 0.94 5.52 2.12
C LEU A 181 0.11 5.40 0.83
N ILE A 182 0.62 4.65 -0.13
CA ILE A 182 -0.04 4.36 -1.40
C ILE A 182 -0.51 2.91 -1.35
N ILE A 183 -1.83 2.72 -1.27
CA ILE A 183 -2.49 1.42 -1.15
C ILE A 183 -3.18 1.09 -2.48
N LEU A 184 -2.92 -0.09 -3.02
CA LEU A 184 -3.57 -0.61 -4.21
C LEU A 184 -4.50 -1.76 -3.81
N ASP A 185 -5.75 -1.70 -4.24
CA ASP A 185 -6.68 -2.83 -4.08
C ASP A 185 -6.27 -3.98 -5.00
N SER A 186 -6.16 -5.19 -4.42
CA SER A 186 -6.00 -6.45 -5.14
C SER A 186 -4.65 -6.66 -5.84
N VAL A 187 -3.56 -6.05 -5.34
CA VAL A 187 -2.22 -6.17 -5.94
C VAL A 187 -1.28 -7.02 -5.09
N SER A 188 -0.94 -8.20 -5.62
CA SER A 188 0.06 -9.10 -5.04
C SER A 188 1.50 -8.67 -5.37
N SER A 189 2.47 -9.15 -4.59
CA SER A 189 3.91 -8.95 -4.85
C SER A 189 4.32 -9.44 -6.25
N SER A 190 3.91 -10.65 -6.63
CA SER A 190 4.20 -11.22 -7.95
C SER A 190 3.49 -10.47 -9.09
N MET A 191 2.22 -10.08 -8.89
CA MET A 191 1.47 -9.28 -9.85
C MET A 191 2.13 -7.91 -10.06
N ALA A 192 2.55 -7.23 -9.00
CA ALA A 192 3.25 -5.95 -9.09
C ALA A 192 4.55 -6.09 -9.88
N LYS A 193 5.37 -7.12 -9.63
CA LYS A 193 6.59 -7.40 -10.41
C LYS A 193 6.30 -7.57 -11.91
N ARG A 194 5.18 -8.21 -12.25
CA ARG A 194 4.76 -8.42 -13.65
C ARG A 194 4.23 -7.15 -14.33
N SER A 195 3.50 -6.32 -13.58
CA SER A 195 2.66 -5.24 -14.14
C SER A 195 3.22 -3.84 -13.94
N LEU A 196 4.13 -3.64 -12.97
CA LEU A 196 4.73 -2.35 -12.61
C LEU A 196 6.28 -2.35 -12.67
N PRO A 197 6.91 -2.94 -13.70
CA PRO A 197 8.37 -3.09 -13.74
C PRO A 197 9.13 -1.77 -13.72
N LYS A 198 8.66 -0.71 -14.41
CA LYS A 198 9.33 0.60 -14.45
C LYS A 198 9.27 1.28 -13.08
N SER A 199 8.09 1.26 -12.46
CA SER A 199 7.85 1.86 -11.15
C SER A 199 8.67 1.18 -10.06
N ILE A 200 8.63 -0.17 -10.02
CA ILE A 200 9.41 -0.95 -9.05
C ILE A 200 10.91 -0.72 -9.26
N LYS A 201 11.37 -0.69 -10.51
CA LYS A 201 12.78 -0.40 -10.83
C LYS A 201 13.18 0.98 -10.31
N PHE A 202 12.40 2.02 -10.60
CA PHE A 202 12.67 3.37 -10.12
C PHE A 202 12.70 3.43 -8.58
N LEU A 203 11.70 2.85 -7.91
CA LEU A 203 11.66 2.81 -6.45
C LEU A 203 12.91 2.12 -5.87
N LYS A 204 13.33 0.97 -6.42
CA LYS A 204 14.48 0.20 -5.92
C LYS A 204 15.82 0.86 -6.23
N GLU A 205 16.01 1.36 -7.45
CA GLU A 205 17.31 1.87 -7.91
C GLU A 205 17.51 3.35 -7.54
N GLU A 206 16.49 4.20 -7.71
CA GLU A 206 16.60 5.65 -7.50
C GLU A 206 16.21 6.09 -6.09
N MET A 207 15.34 5.33 -5.43
CA MET A 207 14.83 5.65 -4.08
C MET A 207 15.25 4.63 -3.01
N GLN A 208 16.05 3.62 -3.39
CA GLN A 208 16.54 2.55 -2.50
C GLN A 208 15.41 1.85 -1.74
N ALA A 209 14.28 1.61 -2.41
CA ALA A 209 13.17 0.89 -1.81
C ALA A 209 13.60 -0.54 -1.43
N THR A 210 13.26 -0.94 -0.20
CA THR A 210 13.31 -2.34 0.19
C THR A 210 11.96 -2.97 -0.13
N GLN A 211 11.99 -4.01 -0.96
CA GLN A 211 10.81 -4.83 -1.19
C GLN A 211 10.73 -5.91 -0.12
N MET A 212 9.57 -6.01 0.51
CA MET A 212 9.29 -7.02 1.50
C MET A 212 8.56 -8.17 0.82
N GLU A 213 9.16 -9.35 0.78
CA GLU A 213 8.69 -10.46 -0.06
C GLU A 213 7.50 -11.22 0.53
N PHE A 214 7.25 -11.08 1.84
CA PHE A 214 6.27 -11.88 2.59
C PHE A 214 5.37 -11.04 3.49
N LEU A 215 4.62 -10.10 2.91
CA LEU A 215 3.53 -9.44 3.61
C LEU A 215 2.28 -10.32 3.51
N ASN A 216 1.81 -10.89 4.61
CA ASN A 216 0.64 -11.76 4.64
C ASN A 216 -0.63 -11.00 5.07
N THR A 217 -1.73 -11.20 4.35
CA THR A 217 -3.03 -10.63 4.72
C THR A 217 -3.52 -11.18 6.06
N ILE A 218 -4.25 -10.37 6.82
CA ILE A 218 -4.89 -10.80 8.08
C ILE A 218 -6.36 -11.21 7.87
N ALA A 219 -6.94 -10.87 6.72
CA ALA A 219 -8.25 -11.35 6.26
C ALA A 219 -8.42 -11.15 4.74
N ASP A 220 -9.54 -11.65 4.19
CA ASP A 220 -9.81 -11.75 2.74
C ASP A 220 -10.25 -10.43 2.04
N TYR A 221 -10.37 -9.34 2.79
CA TYR A 221 -10.93 -8.06 2.29
C TYR A 221 -10.06 -6.86 2.65
N SER A 222 -10.24 -5.77 1.90
CA SER A 222 -9.60 -4.47 2.08
C SER A 222 -9.69 -3.94 3.51
N LYS A 223 -10.90 -3.98 4.11
CA LYS A 223 -11.19 -3.38 5.42
C LYS A 223 -10.27 -3.87 6.54
N PRO A 224 -10.14 -5.17 6.85
CA PRO A 224 -9.25 -5.61 7.92
C PRO A 224 -7.78 -5.23 7.66
N ASN A 225 -7.30 -5.37 6.43
CA ASN A 225 -5.90 -5.07 6.09
C ASN A 225 -5.58 -3.57 6.14
N GLY A 226 -6.54 -2.70 5.77
CA GLY A 226 -6.42 -1.24 5.86
C GLY A 226 -6.68 -0.69 7.27
N PHE A 227 -7.63 -1.25 8.01
CA PHE A 227 -7.98 -0.80 9.37
C PHE A 227 -6.83 -1.01 10.36
N ALA A 228 -6.02 -2.06 10.17
CA ALA A 228 -4.78 -2.23 10.92
C ALA A 228 -3.84 -1.02 10.79
N LEU A 229 -3.85 -0.31 9.66
CA LEU A 229 -3.03 0.89 9.43
C LEU A 229 -3.64 2.16 10.06
N ALA A 230 -4.96 2.20 10.26
CA ALA A 230 -5.73 3.40 10.58
C ALA A 230 -5.83 3.74 12.08
N PHE A 231 -5.31 2.91 12.99
CA PHE A 231 -5.26 3.27 14.41
C PHE A 231 -4.15 4.31 14.67
N GLY A 232 -4.47 5.43 15.33
CA GLY A 232 -3.49 6.38 15.90
C GLY A 232 -2.79 7.37 14.94
N VAL A 233 -3.44 7.78 13.85
CA VAL A 233 -2.82 8.45 12.69
C VAL A 233 -2.39 9.93 12.92
N PRO A 234 -1.13 10.31 12.66
CA PRO A 234 -0.67 11.67 12.35
C PRO A 234 -0.64 11.93 10.83
N LYS A 235 -0.14 13.09 10.38
CA LYS A 235 -0.19 13.58 8.99
C LYS A 235 0.33 12.56 7.93
N ILE A 236 -0.53 11.66 7.47
CA ILE A 236 -0.28 10.69 6.40
C ILE A 236 -0.97 11.18 5.13
N GLY A 237 -0.23 11.22 4.02
CA GLY A 237 -0.84 11.25 2.70
C GLY A 237 -1.25 9.83 2.32
N GLN A 238 -2.55 9.53 2.37
CA GLN A 238 -3.09 8.22 2.01
C GLN A 238 -3.79 8.29 0.65
N LEU A 239 -3.37 7.43 -0.28
CA LEU A 239 -4.05 7.21 -1.55
C LEU A 239 -4.44 5.74 -1.65
N TRP A 240 -5.75 5.45 -1.69
CA TRP A 240 -6.25 4.09 -1.90
C TRP A 240 -6.86 3.98 -3.30
N ILE A 241 -6.22 3.21 -4.17
CA ILE A 241 -6.64 3.00 -5.55
C ILE A 241 -7.43 1.70 -5.63
N THR A 242 -8.76 1.80 -5.55
CA THR A 242 -9.67 0.64 -5.49
C THR A 242 -10.06 0.08 -6.86
N GLY A 243 -10.22 0.93 -7.88
CA GLY A 243 -10.73 0.48 -9.18
C GLY A 243 -9.71 -0.11 -10.15
N LEU A 244 -8.41 0.20 -9.96
CA LEU A 244 -7.40 -0.03 -11.00
C LEU A 244 -7.14 -1.50 -11.31
N ALA A 245 -7.02 -2.33 -10.28
CA ALA A 245 -6.74 -3.77 -10.43
C ALA A 245 -7.93 -4.67 -10.04
N HIS A 246 -8.98 -4.09 -9.44
CA HIS A 246 -10.14 -4.84 -8.95
C HIS A 246 -10.99 -5.47 -10.07
N GLY A 247 -11.06 -4.83 -11.25
CA GLY A 247 -11.78 -5.36 -12.42
C GLY A 247 -11.06 -6.50 -13.15
N GLY A 248 -9.72 -6.56 -13.03
CA GLY A 248 -8.87 -7.54 -13.67
C GLY A 248 -7.38 -7.21 -13.56
N GLN A 249 -6.54 -8.25 -13.54
CA GLN A 249 -5.09 -8.14 -13.34
C GLN A 249 -4.40 -7.38 -14.47
N LYS A 250 -4.92 -7.54 -15.69
CA LYS A 250 -4.40 -6.87 -16.89
C LYS A 250 -4.50 -5.35 -16.79
N ASP A 251 -5.49 -4.84 -16.07
CA ASP A 251 -5.76 -3.40 -16.00
C ASP A 251 -4.64 -2.66 -15.24
N LEU A 252 -3.83 -3.34 -14.42
CA LEU A 252 -2.72 -2.69 -13.75
C LEU A 252 -1.56 -2.30 -14.69
N TYR A 253 -1.39 -2.99 -15.82
CA TYR A 253 -0.23 -2.82 -16.72
C TYR A 253 -0.10 -1.41 -17.31
N HIS A 254 -1.22 -0.80 -17.68
CA HIS A 254 -1.22 0.53 -18.29
C HIS A 254 -0.93 1.65 -17.28
N ALA A 255 -0.91 1.35 -15.97
CA ALA A 255 -0.62 2.33 -14.93
C ALA A 255 0.87 2.42 -14.55
N ASP A 256 1.73 1.53 -15.05
CA ASP A 256 3.16 1.55 -14.72
C ASP A 256 3.82 2.88 -15.09
N ASP A 257 3.51 3.42 -16.28
CA ASP A 257 4.02 4.73 -16.70
C ASP A 257 3.48 5.85 -15.81
N HIS A 258 2.23 5.77 -15.35
CA HIS A 258 1.65 6.78 -14.45
C HIS A 258 2.32 6.77 -13.07
N PHE A 259 2.57 5.60 -12.49
CA PHE A 259 3.29 5.49 -11.22
C PHE A 259 4.75 5.92 -11.35
N PHE A 260 5.44 5.49 -12.40
CA PHE A 260 6.80 5.92 -12.69
C PHE A 260 6.90 7.44 -12.80
N GLU A 261 6.02 8.05 -13.59
CA GLU A 261 5.96 9.50 -13.75
C GLU A 261 5.65 10.21 -12.43
N PHE A 262 4.71 9.68 -11.64
CA PHE A 262 4.38 10.24 -10.33
C PHE A 262 5.60 10.27 -9.40
N PHE A 263 6.30 9.14 -9.24
CA PHE A 263 7.48 9.06 -8.37
C PHE A 263 8.64 9.92 -8.91
N SER A 264 8.87 9.90 -10.21
CA SER A 264 9.93 10.67 -10.87
C SER A 264 9.70 12.18 -10.73
N ARG A 265 8.50 12.68 -11.05
CA ARG A 265 8.15 14.11 -10.96
C ARG A 265 8.14 14.65 -9.54
N ASN A 266 7.81 13.82 -8.55
CA ASN A 266 7.70 14.23 -7.15
C ASN A 266 8.95 13.90 -6.32
N ARG A 267 10.05 13.42 -6.93
CA ARG A 267 11.27 12.95 -6.23
C ARG A 267 11.76 13.89 -5.14
N GLU A 268 11.84 15.19 -5.42
CA GLU A 268 12.32 16.19 -4.45
C GLU A 268 11.47 16.24 -3.18
N LYS A 269 10.13 16.17 -3.32
CA LYS A 269 9.19 16.15 -2.19
C LYS A 269 9.22 14.82 -1.44
N LEU A 270 9.48 13.74 -2.17
CA LEU A 270 9.50 12.38 -1.65
C LEU A 270 10.81 12.04 -0.91
N ASP A 271 11.89 12.76 -1.16
CA ASP A 271 13.22 12.44 -0.60
C ASP A 271 13.31 12.61 0.92
N ASN A 272 12.40 13.35 1.56
CA ASN A 272 12.31 13.47 3.02
C ASN A 272 11.19 12.61 3.65
N SER A 273 10.63 11.66 2.90
CA SER A 273 9.44 10.90 3.31
C SER A 273 9.73 9.42 3.46
N PHE A 274 9.06 8.77 4.40
CA PHE A 274 8.83 7.33 4.36
C PHE A 274 7.70 7.07 3.37
N ILE A 275 7.92 6.16 2.42
CA ILE A 275 6.88 5.79 1.44
C ILE A 275 6.62 4.31 1.55
N PHE A 276 5.36 3.97 1.76
CA PHE A 276 4.84 2.61 1.74
C PHE A 276 4.00 2.46 0.48
N PHE A 277 4.52 1.72 -0.50
CA PHE A 277 3.79 1.33 -1.69
C PHE A 277 3.32 -0.10 -1.52
N MET A 278 2.04 -0.30 -1.23
CA MET A 278 1.53 -1.59 -0.78
C MET A 278 0.20 -2.00 -1.41
N GLY A 279 -0.05 -3.31 -1.45
CA GLY A 279 -1.37 -3.88 -1.68
C GLY A 279 -2.12 -4.06 -0.36
N ASP A 280 -3.43 -3.96 -0.37
CA ASP A 280 -4.26 -4.38 0.77
C ASP A 280 -4.40 -5.91 0.84
N HIS A 281 -4.52 -6.56 -0.32
CA HIS A 281 -4.53 -7.98 -0.58
C HIS A 281 -4.15 -8.25 -2.05
N GLY A 282 -4.06 -9.52 -2.47
CA GLY A 282 -3.84 -9.89 -3.86
C GLY A 282 -5.12 -10.09 -4.68
N PRO A 283 -5.00 -10.46 -5.97
CA PRO A 283 -6.14 -10.54 -6.87
C PRO A 283 -7.05 -11.74 -6.57
N ARG A 284 -8.35 -11.56 -6.78
CA ARG A 284 -9.40 -12.59 -6.52
C ARG A 284 -10.25 -12.96 -7.73
N VAL A 285 -10.12 -12.21 -8.82
CA VAL A 285 -11.04 -12.26 -9.96
C VAL A 285 -10.40 -12.92 -11.19
N LYS A 286 -11.18 -13.12 -12.25
CA LYS A 286 -10.72 -13.59 -13.57
C LYS A 286 -9.98 -14.93 -13.56
N GLY A 287 -10.29 -15.82 -12.61
CA GLY A 287 -9.74 -17.19 -12.58
C GLY A 287 -8.35 -17.31 -11.93
N ILE A 288 -7.78 -16.24 -11.37
CA ILE A 288 -6.44 -16.28 -10.75
C ILE A 288 -6.35 -17.29 -9.60
N LEU A 289 -7.46 -17.64 -8.95
CA LEU A 289 -7.51 -18.59 -7.85
C LEU A 289 -7.59 -20.07 -8.30
N GLU A 290 -7.65 -20.35 -9.60
CA GLU A 290 -7.60 -21.73 -10.12
C GLU A 290 -6.25 -22.41 -9.87
N PRO A 291 -5.09 -21.81 -10.21
CA PRO A 291 -3.79 -22.36 -9.86
C PRO A 291 -3.47 -22.17 -8.37
N SER A 292 -2.71 -23.10 -7.78
CA SER A 292 -2.25 -23.02 -6.38
C SER A 292 -1.48 -21.73 -6.09
N LEU A 293 -0.61 -21.29 -7.00
CA LEU A 293 0.11 -20.00 -6.91
C LEU A 293 -0.81 -18.78 -6.89
N GLY A 294 -2.01 -18.90 -7.42
CA GLY A 294 -3.06 -17.90 -7.30
C GLY A 294 -3.44 -17.58 -5.86
N PHE A 295 -3.60 -18.63 -5.04
CA PHE A 295 -3.88 -18.48 -3.61
C PHE A 295 -2.71 -17.84 -2.85
N TYR A 296 -1.47 -18.10 -3.28
CA TYR A 296 -0.31 -17.41 -2.73
C TYR A 296 -0.31 -15.93 -3.11
N GLU A 297 -0.64 -15.58 -4.35
CA GLU A 297 -0.76 -14.18 -4.75
C GLU A 297 -1.85 -13.44 -3.97
N LEU A 298 -3.01 -14.06 -3.76
CA LEU A 298 -4.10 -13.51 -2.95
C LEU A 298 -3.63 -13.07 -1.56
N LYS A 299 -2.79 -13.90 -0.91
CA LYS A 299 -2.36 -13.70 0.47
C LYS A 299 -1.05 -12.92 0.62
N ASN A 300 -0.36 -12.62 -0.49
CA ASN A 300 0.92 -11.92 -0.49
C ASN A 300 0.85 -10.57 -1.22
N PRO A 301 0.16 -9.56 -0.68
CA PRO A 301 0.16 -8.20 -1.22
C PRO A 301 1.58 -7.65 -1.39
N VAL A 302 1.74 -6.76 -2.37
CA VAL A 302 3.00 -6.05 -2.57
C VAL A 302 3.31 -5.16 -1.36
N LEU A 303 4.60 -5.04 -1.00
CA LEU A 303 5.08 -4.01 -0.07
C LEU A 303 6.49 -3.57 -0.47
N LEU A 304 6.61 -2.32 -0.91
CA LEU A 304 7.88 -1.61 -1.05
C LEU A 304 7.94 -0.46 -0.07
N VAL A 305 9.07 -0.34 0.63
CA VAL A 305 9.29 0.68 1.64
C VAL A 305 10.52 1.49 1.24
N THR A 306 10.34 2.79 1.03
CA THR A 306 11.44 3.74 0.92
C THR A 306 11.58 4.53 2.21
N MET A 307 12.80 4.95 2.51
CA MET A 307 13.10 5.79 3.66
C MET A 307 13.54 7.18 3.19
N PRO A 308 13.37 8.22 4.04
CA PRO A 308 13.98 9.52 3.84
C PRO A 308 15.46 9.38 3.51
N LYS A 309 15.97 10.21 2.62
CA LYS A 309 17.35 10.18 2.12
C LYS A 309 18.38 10.18 3.24
N LYS A 310 18.11 10.91 4.34
CA LYS A 310 18.96 10.95 5.56
C LYS A 310 19.09 9.60 6.29
N TYR A 311 18.16 8.67 6.07
CA TYR A 311 18.16 7.34 6.68
C TYR A 311 18.61 6.23 5.72
N ARG A 312 18.72 6.52 4.41
CA ARG A 312 19.25 5.56 3.44
C ARG A 312 20.71 5.23 3.78
N ASN A 313 21.06 3.95 3.66
CA ASN A 313 22.37 3.36 4.01
C ASN A 313 22.79 3.50 5.49
N THR A 314 21.87 3.87 6.39
CA THR A 314 22.11 3.84 7.84
C THR A 314 21.74 2.47 8.43
N GLU A 315 22.03 2.26 9.72
CA GLU A 315 21.72 1.00 10.41
C GLU A 315 20.24 0.61 10.30
N ILE A 316 19.32 1.56 10.45
CA ILE A 316 17.87 1.31 10.32
C ILE A 316 17.47 0.87 8.90
N HIS A 317 18.16 1.36 7.86
CA HIS A 317 17.92 0.90 6.49
C HIS A 317 18.46 -0.51 6.26
N LEU A 318 19.64 -0.81 6.81
CA LEU A 318 20.21 -2.16 6.76
C LEU A 318 19.33 -3.17 7.53
N GLU A 319 18.75 -2.77 8.66
CA GLU A 319 17.79 -3.60 9.39
C GLU A 319 16.48 -3.83 8.61
N LEU A 320 15.96 -2.81 7.92
CA LEU A 320 14.84 -2.98 6.98
C LEU A 320 15.17 -4.03 5.90
N GLN A 321 16.35 -3.91 5.28
CA GLN A 321 16.81 -4.83 4.25
C GLN A 321 16.98 -6.26 4.76
N LYS A 322 17.51 -6.47 5.96
CA LYS A 322 17.61 -7.80 6.60
C LYS A 322 16.24 -8.44 6.84
N LYS A 323 15.21 -7.63 7.08
CA LYS A 323 13.83 -8.09 7.30
C LYS A 323 13.04 -8.36 6.01
N SER A 324 13.60 -8.05 4.83
CA SER A 324 12.92 -8.20 3.53
C SER A 324 12.36 -9.60 3.27
N HIS A 325 12.98 -10.64 3.85
CA HIS A 325 12.59 -12.05 3.68
C HIS A 325 11.99 -12.67 4.95
N GLN A 326 11.52 -11.85 5.89
CA GLN A 326 10.77 -12.32 7.05
C GLN A 326 9.27 -12.21 6.78
N LEU A 327 8.49 -13.14 7.35
CA LEU A 327 7.02 -13.06 7.33
C LEU A 327 6.55 -11.85 8.13
N MET A 328 5.61 -11.10 7.58
CA MET A 328 5.06 -9.90 8.21
C MET A 328 3.56 -9.81 7.95
N THR A 329 2.90 -8.95 8.70
CA THR A 329 1.47 -8.66 8.57
C THR A 329 1.24 -7.14 8.57
N PRO A 330 0.04 -6.66 8.21
CA PRO A 330 -0.34 -5.26 8.39
C PRO A 330 -0.12 -4.73 9.82
N PHE A 331 -0.17 -5.57 10.85
CA PHE A 331 0.16 -5.16 12.23
C PHE A 331 1.63 -4.76 12.40
N ASP A 332 2.54 -5.39 11.66
CA ASP A 332 3.95 -5.00 11.66
C ASP A 332 4.16 -3.63 10.98
N VAL A 333 3.41 -3.37 9.92
CA VAL A 333 3.43 -2.07 9.22
C VAL A 333 2.90 -1.00 10.17
N HIS A 334 1.78 -1.28 10.85
CA HIS A 334 1.25 -0.41 11.90
C HIS A 334 2.25 -0.10 13.01
N ALA A 335 2.92 -1.12 13.57
CA ALA A 335 3.95 -0.92 14.58
C ALA A 335 5.12 -0.05 14.05
N THR A 336 5.51 -0.25 12.79
CA THR A 336 6.54 0.59 12.14
C THR A 336 6.07 2.04 11.99
N LEU A 337 4.82 2.25 11.59
CA LEU A 337 4.23 3.58 11.52
C LEU A 337 4.26 4.25 12.89
N MET A 338 3.88 3.53 13.96
CA MET A 338 3.94 4.02 15.35
C MET A 338 5.35 4.41 15.79
N ASP A 339 6.36 3.57 15.49
CA ASP A 339 7.74 3.88 15.79
C ASP A 339 8.21 5.15 15.08
N ILE A 340 7.83 5.34 13.80
CA ILE A 340 8.15 6.56 13.04
C ILE A 340 7.59 7.80 13.77
N LEU A 341 6.45 7.68 14.44
CA LEU A 341 5.85 8.77 15.22
C LEU A 341 6.65 9.06 16.49
N MET A 342 7.20 8.04 17.14
CA MET A 342 7.90 8.19 18.42
C MET A 342 9.33 8.75 18.27
N ILE A 343 9.91 8.71 17.07
CA ILE A 343 11.17 9.42 16.75
C ILE A 343 10.92 10.91 16.51
N SER A 344 9.65 11.28 16.27
CA SER A 344 9.27 12.58 15.75
C SER A 344 9.05 13.61 16.85
#